data_AF-A0A7S0MD70-F1
#
_entry.id   AF-A0A7S0MD70-F1
#
_cell.length_a   1.000
_cell.length_b   1.000
_cell.length_c   1.000
_cell.angle_alpha   90.00
_cell.angle_beta   90.00
_cell.angle_gamma   90.00
#
_symmetry.space_group_name_H-M   'P 1'
#
loop_
_entity.id
_entity.type
_entity.pdbx_description
1 polymer ?
#
loop_
_entity_poly.entity_id
_entity_poly.type
_entity_poly.pdbx_seq_one_letter_code
_entity_poly.pdbx_strand_id
1 'polypeptide(L)'
;VFVITIVKGGSADRSGVIRVGDVVVRVDHENVEGQPLSTLRTRILGPQGSYVTLGFRRREGLETTFYDAPLMRGSPEYFESMKATQPLQDEIDRLKRLNNQLEAQ
;
A
#
# COMPACT_ATOMS: atom_id res chain seq x y z
N VAL A 1 -14.05 -8.09 -9.86
CA VAL A 1 -12.89 -7.35 -10.43
C VAL A 1 -11.61 -8.06 -10.00
N PHE A 2 -10.64 -8.25 -10.89
CA PHE A 2 -9.40 -8.98 -10.61
C PHE A 2 -8.15 -8.23 -11.09
N VAL A 3 -7.00 -8.58 -10.52
CA VAL A 3 -5.70 -7.98 -10.83
C VAL A 3 -5.20 -8.49 -12.18
N ILE A 4 -5.05 -7.59 -13.16
CA ILE A 4 -4.52 -7.89 -14.49
C ILE A 4 -3.04 -7.53 -14.64
N THR A 5 -2.59 -6.52 -13.92
CA THR A 5 -1.24 -5.96 -14.04
C THR A 5 -0.84 -5.35 -12.71
N ILE A 6 0.43 -5.48 -12.37
CA ILE A 6 1.04 -4.84 -11.22
C ILE A 6 2.03 -3.81 -11.75
N VAL A 7 1.86 -2.56 -11.33
CA VAL A 7 2.74 -1.46 -11.72
C VAL A 7 4.04 -1.58 -10.94
N LYS A 8 5.16 -1.76 -11.66
CA LYS A 8 6.51 -1.84 -11.07
C LYS A 8 6.82 -0.60 -10.24
N GLY A 9 7.38 -0.80 -9.06
CA GLY A 9 7.65 0.26 -8.09
C GLY A 9 6.39 0.86 -7.47
N GLY A 10 5.19 0.40 -7.83
CA GLY A 10 3.88 0.81 -7.30
C GLY A 10 3.46 0.03 -6.05
N SER A 11 2.33 0.39 -5.44
CA SER A 11 1.98 -0.12 -4.11
C SER A 11 1.75 -1.62 -4.02
N ALA A 12 1.11 -2.20 -5.03
CA ALA A 12 0.95 -3.65 -5.10
C ALA A 12 2.27 -4.38 -5.35
N ASP A 13 3.20 -3.79 -6.11
CA ASP A 13 4.52 -4.36 -6.38
C ASP A 13 5.37 -4.38 -5.10
N ARG A 14 5.45 -3.23 -4.41
CA ARG A 14 6.23 -3.09 -3.19
C ARG A 14 5.68 -3.92 -2.02
N SER A 15 4.40 -4.28 -2.02
CA SER A 15 3.86 -5.18 -0.99
C SER A 15 4.34 -6.61 -1.18
N GLY A 16 4.64 -7.04 -2.41
CA GLY A 16 5.13 -8.39 -2.73
C GLY A 16 4.11 -9.53 -2.52
N VAL A 17 2.96 -9.25 -1.91
CA VAL A 17 1.95 -10.28 -1.57
C VAL A 17 0.85 -10.41 -2.62
N ILE A 18 0.62 -9.37 -3.42
CA ILE A 18 -0.43 -9.33 -4.45
C ILE A 18 0.11 -9.90 -5.76
N ARG A 19 -0.70 -10.67 -6.47
CA ARG A 19 -0.37 -11.38 -7.71
C ARG A 19 -1.43 -11.10 -8.78
N VAL A 20 -1.02 -11.25 -10.04
CA VAL A 20 -1.96 -11.27 -11.17
C VAL A 20 -2.93 -12.44 -10.99
N GLY A 21 -4.22 -12.18 -11.20
CA GLY A 21 -5.30 -13.14 -10.99
C GLY A 21 -6.01 -13.01 -9.64
N ASP A 22 -5.46 -12.27 -8.67
CA ASP A 22 -6.15 -12.04 -7.40
C ASP A 22 -7.45 -11.27 -7.60
N VAL A 23 -8.51 -11.68 -6.91
CA VAL A 23 -9.83 -11.06 -7.02
C VAL A 23 -10.02 -10.11 -5.85
N VAL A 24 -10.31 -8.84 -6.11
CA VAL A 24 -10.64 -7.87 -5.05
C VAL A 24 -12.04 -8.17 -4.56
N VAL A 25 -12.16 -8.46 -3.27
CA VAL A 25 -13.44 -8.75 -2.59
C VAL A 25 -13.81 -7.68 -1.56
N ARG A 26 -12.82 -6.92 -1.05
CA ARG A 26 -13.06 -5.87 -0.07
C ARG A 26 -12.13 -4.68 -0.28
N VAL A 27 -12.63 -3.47 0.01
CA VAL A 27 -11.84 -2.24 0.14
C VAL A 27 -12.14 -1.66 1.52
N ASP A 28 -11.10 -1.50 2.32
CA ASP A 28 -11.16 -1.17 3.75
C ASP A 28 -12.10 -2.12 4.49
N HIS A 29 -13.23 -1.63 5.02
CA HIS A 29 -14.19 -2.42 5.77
C HIS A 29 -15.42 -2.84 4.95
N GLU A 30 -15.44 -2.55 3.64
CA GLU A 30 -16.62 -2.76 2.80
C GLU A 30 -16.41 -3.88 1.77
N ASN A 31 -17.35 -4.84 1.72
CA ASN A 31 -17.41 -5.83 0.66
C ASN A 31 -17.75 -5.14 -0.68
N VAL A 32 -16.96 -5.42 -1.72
CA VAL A 32 -17.11 -4.85 -3.06
C VAL A 32 -17.33 -5.91 -4.15
N GLU A 33 -17.61 -7.16 -3.76
CA GLU A 33 -17.96 -8.21 -4.72
C GLU A 33 -19.21 -7.83 -5.53
N GLY A 34 -19.16 -8.07 -6.84
CA GLY A 34 -20.22 -7.69 -7.78
C GLY A 34 -20.32 -6.19 -8.09
N GLN A 35 -19.58 -5.32 -7.38
CA GLN A 35 -19.61 -3.88 -7.65
C GLN A 35 -18.88 -3.52 -8.96
N PRO A 36 -19.34 -2.49 -9.68
CA PRO A 36 -18.67 -2.00 -10.89
C PRO A 36 -17.24 -1.52 -10.62
N LEU A 37 -16.36 -1.66 -11.62
CA LEU A 37 -14.97 -1.21 -11.53
C LEU A 37 -14.85 0.29 -11.20
N SER A 38 -15.79 1.12 -11.67
CA SER A 38 -15.84 2.56 -11.36
C SER A 38 -15.97 2.81 -9.86
N THR A 39 -16.86 2.08 -9.18
CA THR A 39 -17.06 2.16 -7.72
C THR A 39 -15.83 1.69 -6.95
N LEU A 40 -15.15 0.64 -7.42
CA LEU A 40 -13.90 0.21 -6.79
C LEU A 40 -12.80 1.26 -6.96
N ARG A 41 -12.69 1.87 -8.15
CA ARG A 41 -11.67 2.89 -8.44
C ARG A 41 -11.76 4.07 -7.47
N THR A 42 -12.96 4.58 -7.21
CA THR A 42 -13.14 5.73 -6.30
C THR A 42 -12.75 5.43 -4.86
N ARG A 43 -12.82 4.16 -4.43
CA ARG A 43 -12.46 3.72 -3.07
C ARG A 43 -10.98 3.37 -2.92
N ILE A 44 -10.40 2.76 -3.95
CA ILE A 44 -8.98 2.37 -3.97
C ILE A 44 -8.10 3.61 -4.11
N LEU A 45 -8.50 4.57 -4.94
CA LEU A 45 -7.80 5.83 -5.10
C LEU A 45 -8.07 6.76 -3.91
N GLY A 46 -7.14 7.67 -3.67
CA GLY A 46 -7.21 8.58 -2.55
C GLY A 46 -5.93 9.41 -2.44
N PRO A 47 -5.81 10.26 -1.41
CA PRO A 47 -4.65 11.11 -1.23
C PRO A 47 -3.35 10.30 -1.17
N GLN A 48 -2.31 10.79 -1.82
CA GLN A 48 -0.99 10.20 -1.74
C GLN A 48 -0.48 10.22 -0.29
N GLY A 49 0.11 9.11 0.13
CA GLY A 49 0.57 8.88 1.51
C GLY A 49 -0.51 8.38 2.47
N SER A 50 -1.79 8.36 2.07
CA SER A 50 -2.84 7.69 2.85
C SER A 50 -2.78 6.16 2.69
N TYR A 51 -3.58 5.41 3.44
CA TYR A 51 -3.59 3.95 3.43
C TYR A 51 -4.95 3.37 3.04
N VAL A 52 -4.93 2.25 2.35
CA VAL A 52 -6.10 1.43 2.00
C VAL A 52 -5.83 -0.02 2.37
N THR A 53 -6.84 -0.76 2.82
CA THR A 53 -6.74 -2.21 3.00
C THR A 53 -7.54 -2.91 1.91
N LEU A 54 -6.87 -3.66 1.04
CA LEU A 54 -7.54 -4.44 0.01
C LEU A 54 -7.66 -5.89 0.46
N GLY A 55 -8.89 -6.40 0.51
CA GLY A 55 -9.15 -7.82 0.73
C GLY A 55 -9.19 -8.56 -0.61
N PHE A 56 -8.44 -9.65 -0.70
CA PHE A 56 -8.31 -10.47 -1.90
C PHE A 56 -8.79 -11.89 -1.67
N ARG A 57 -9.32 -12.48 -2.74
CA ARG A 57 -9.51 -13.92 -2.90
C ARG A 57 -8.53 -14.43 -3.96
N ARG A 58 -7.75 -15.45 -3.60
CA ARG A 58 -6.84 -16.15 -4.52
C ARG A 58 -7.26 -17.60 -4.64
N ARG A 59 -7.30 -18.12 -5.87
CA ARG A 59 -7.55 -19.54 -6.15
C ARG A 59 -6.29 -20.18 -6.72
N GLU A 60 -5.78 -21.19 -6.05
CA GLU A 60 -4.63 -21.99 -6.48
C GLU A 60 -5.06 -23.46 -6.56
N GLY A 61 -5.38 -23.91 -7.78
CA GLY A 61 -5.97 -25.23 -8.02
C GLY A 61 -7.37 -25.36 -7.38
N LEU A 62 -7.47 -26.23 -6.38
CA LEU A 62 -8.69 -26.46 -5.61
C LEU A 62 -8.80 -25.56 -4.36
N GLU A 63 -7.68 -24.97 -3.93
CA GLU A 63 -7.64 -24.15 -2.73
C GLU A 63 -8.08 -22.71 -3.02
N THR A 64 -8.84 -22.15 -2.09
CA THR A 64 -9.25 -20.74 -2.11
C THR A 64 -8.85 -20.08 -0.81
N THR A 65 -7.96 -19.09 -0.90
CA THR A 65 -7.47 -18.33 0.26
C THR A 65 -7.97 -16.89 0.21
N PHE A 66 -8.21 -16.32 1.39
CA PHE A 66 -8.57 -14.92 1.57
C PHE A 66 -7.52 -14.23 2.42
N TYR A 67 -7.12 -13.03 2.04
CA TYR A 67 -6.15 -12.25 2.81
C TYR A 67 -6.32 -10.75 2.58
N ASP A 68 -5.82 -9.98 3.53
CA ASP A 68 -5.79 -8.53 3.47
C ASP A 68 -4.40 -8.01 3.12
N ALA A 69 -4.35 -7.00 2.27
CA ALA A 69 -3.14 -6.28 1.92
C ALA A 69 -3.31 -4.79 2.27
N PRO A 70 -2.76 -4.32 3.40
CA PRO A 70 -2.67 -2.90 3.68
C PRO A 70 -1.62 -2.27 2.73
N LEU A 71 -2.02 -1.21 2.03
CA LEU A 71 -1.21 -0.54 1.03
C LEU A 71 -1.22 0.97 1.28
N MET A 72 -0.04 1.58 1.26
CA MET A 72 0.08 3.04 1.16
C MET A 72 -0.25 3.47 -0.27
N ARG A 73 -1.15 4.44 -0.44
CA ARG A 73 -1.48 5.05 -1.72
C ARG A 73 -0.31 5.92 -2.19
N GLY A 74 0.18 5.67 -3.40
CA GLY A 74 1.17 6.54 -4.02
C GLY A 74 1.66 6.01 -5.37
N SER A 75 2.27 6.90 -6.15
CA SER A 75 2.90 6.54 -7.42
C SER A 75 4.33 6.02 -7.23
N PRO A 76 4.92 5.30 -8.18
CA PRO A 76 6.33 4.90 -8.12
C PRO A 76 7.27 6.08 -7.80
N GLU A 77 7.07 7.22 -8.46
CA GLU A 77 7.88 8.44 -8.29
C GLU A 77 7.78 8.97 -6.85
N TYR A 78 6.60 8.88 -6.23
CA TYR A 78 6.44 9.24 -4.83
C TYR A 78 7.30 8.37 -3.90
N PHE A 79 7.33 7.06 -4.11
CA PHE A 79 8.14 6.17 -3.28
C PHE A 79 9.63 6.33 -3.52
N GLU A 80 10.03 6.63 -4.76
CA GLU A 80 11.41 7.00 -5.07
C GLU A 80 11.82 8.27 -4.32
N SER A 81 10.97 9.31 -4.34
CA SER A 81 11.24 10.56 -3.62
C SER A 81 11.34 10.35 -2.10
N MET A 82 10.46 9.53 -1.52
CA MET A 82 10.54 9.19 -0.08
C MET A 82 11.85 8.46 0.25
N LYS A 83 12.26 7.48 -0.58
CA LYS A 83 13.52 6.76 -0.37
C LYS A 83 14.73 7.70 -0.47
N ALA A 84 14.73 8.62 -1.43
CA ALA A 84 15.81 9.59 -1.61
C ALA A 84 15.92 10.57 -0.42
N THR A 85 14.80 10.89 0.23
CA THR A 85 14.76 11.82 1.37
C THR A 85 15.01 11.14 2.72
N GLN A 86 14.91 9.81 2.78
CA GLN A 86 15.08 9.02 4.00
C GLN A 86 16.40 9.29 4.75
N PRO A 87 17.58 9.37 4.11
CA PRO A 87 18.83 9.62 4.82
C PRO A 87 18.85 10.99 5.51
N LEU A 88 18.26 12.00 4.87
CA LEU A 88 18.13 13.33 5.45
C LEU A 88 17.18 13.30 6.65
N GLN A 89 16.07 12.58 6.54
CA GLN A 89 15.11 12.41 7.63
C GLN A 89 15.75 11.69 8.83
N ASP A 90 16.53 10.64 8.58
CA ASP A 90 17.24 9.89 9.61
C ASP A 90 18.28 10.77 10.33
N GLU A 91 19.01 11.63 9.59
CA GLU A 91 19.95 12.58 10.19
C GLU A 91 19.22 13.66 11.01
N ILE A 92 18.09 14.19 10.51
CA ILE A 92 17.25 15.12 11.28
C ILE A 92 16.83 14.48 12.61
N ASP A 93 16.37 13.22 12.58
CA ASP A 93 15.93 12.53 13.79
C ASP A 93 17.10 12.21 14.73
N ARG A 94 18.29 11.91 14.19
CA ARG A 94 19.52 11.75 14.97
C ARG A 94 19.90 13.05 15.68
N LEU A 95 19.91 14.17 14.96
CA LEU A 95 20.25 15.49 15.52
C LEU A 95 19.25 15.91 16.60
N LYS A 96 17.96 15.69 16.38
CA LYS A 96 16.92 15.94 17.41
C LYS A 96 17.17 15.14 18.69
N ARG A 97 17.56 13.87 18.58
CA ARG A 97 17.87 13.03 19.75
C ARG A 97 19.07 13.56 20.52
N LEU A 98 20.14 13.97 19.82
CA LEU A 98 21.32 14.56 20.45
C LEU A 98 20.99 15.87 21.16
N ASN A 99 20.21 16.75 20.53
CA ASN A 99 19.79 18.01 21.14
C ASN A 99 19.00 17.79 22.42
N ASN A 100 18.01 16.88 22.40
CA ASN A 100 17.22 16.56 23.59
C ASN A 100 18.05 15.98 24.74
N GLN A 101 19.15 15.26 24.43
CA GLN A 101 20.08 14.76 25.46
C GLN A 101 20.94 15.86 26.07
N LEU A 102 21.35 16.86 25.27
CA LEU A 102 22.10 18.01 25.74
C LEU A 102 21.23 18.93 26.62
N GLU A 103 19.96 19.12 26.26
CA GLU A 103 19.02 19.93 27.05
C GLU A 103 18.60 19.30 28.39
N ALA A 104 18.83 17.99 28.55
CA ALA A 104 18.50 17.26 29.78
C ALA A 104 19.64 17.26 30.82
N GLN A 105 20.75 17.96 30.56
CA GLN A 105 21.90 18.16 31.47
C GLN A 105 21.88 19.57 32.06
#